data_AF-A0A0B4FZN4-F1
#
_entry.id   AF-A0A0B4FZN4-F1
#
_cell.length_a   1.000
_cell.length_b   1.000
_cell.length_c   1.000
_cell.angle_alpha   90.00
_cell.angle_beta   90.00
_cell.angle_gamma   90.00
#
_symmetry.space_group_name_H-M   'P 1'
#
loop_
_entity.id
_entity.type
_entity.pdbx_description
1 polymer ?
#
loop_
_entity_poly.entity_id
_entity_poly.type
_entity_poly.pdbx_seq_one_letter_code
_entity_poly.pdbx_strand_id
1 'polypeptide(L)'
;MKEESRDRRRASRHKGSKGLQGDETATQDVYLDHDLLFSQLCAVTYVVKEASRPGFYISQVNTCDGVIRVWRPWLAEKANLNGANEGLHSKIVDFDKFLWVDVGKNVGLRFRVVLGPAERLPLLSGPGDDSPVSYTLIYEELVVRTTTLLMAVEASTVQEASPSSKAIIISQI
;
A
#
# COMPACT_ATOMS: atom_id res chain seq x y z
N MET A 1 46.72 30.13 33.23
CA MET A 1 45.54 30.85 33.71
C MET A 1 44.38 30.50 32.78
N LYS A 2 43.45 29.64 33.25
CA LYS A 2 42.12 29.23 32.69
C LYS A 2 42.15 28.60 31.27
N GLU A 3 41.86 27.33 30.98
CA GLU A 3 40.84 26.35 31.42
C GLU A 3 39.39 26.86 31.40
N GLU A 4 38.65 26.49 30.33
CA GLU A 4 37.18 26.37 30.25
C GLU A 4 36.85 25.62 28.92
N SER A 5 36.57 24.31 28.88
CA SER A 5 35.46 23.52 29.40
C SER A 5 34.12 23.73 28.68
N ARG A 6 33.79 22.71 27.86
CA ARG A 6 32.45 22.17 27.55
C ARG A 6 31.47 23.06 26.77
N ASP A 7 31.13 22.62 25.56
CA ASP A 7 29.73 22.24 25.36
C ASP A 7 29.54 21.06 24.38
N ARG A 8 28.68 20.14 24.80
CA ARG A 8 28.46 18.81 24.23
C ARG A 8 27.32 18.87 23.22
N ARG A 9 27.63 18.94 21.92
CA ARG A 9 26.62 18.63 20.90
C ARG A 9 26.45 17.11 20.81
N ARG A 10 25.49 16.60 21.59
CA ARG A 10 24.89 15.27 21.40
C ARG A 10 24.26 15.24 20.01
N ALA A 11 25.00 14.80 19.01
CA ALA A 11 24.40 14.27 17.80
C ALA A 11 23.62 13.02 18.21
N SER A 12 22.29 13.10 18.08
CA SER A 12 21.39 11.99 18.26
C SER A 12 21.85 10.85 17.34
N ARG A 13 22.55 9.87 17.91
CA ARG A 13 22.82 8.60 17.25
C ARG A 13 21.46 7.96 17.03
N HIS A 14 20.96 8.08 15.81
CA HIS A 14 19.90 7.23 15.29
C HIS A 14 20.42 5.80 15.44
N LYS A 15 20.04 5.16 16.54
CA LYS A 15 20.46 3.81 16.87
C LYS A 15 19.62 2.94 15.96
N GLY A 16 20.15 2.66 14.77
CA GLY A 16 19.64 1.65 13.87
C GLY A 16 19.57 0.34 14.65
N SER A 17 18.38 0.03 15.15
CA SER A 17 18.07 -1.31 15.61
C SER A 17 18.09 -2.17 14.36
N LYS A 18 19.18 -2.91 14.18
CA LYS A 18 19.16 -4.18 13.47
C LYS A 18 18.23 -5.12 14.26
N GLY A 19 16.93 -4.93 14.11
CA GLY A 19 15.91 -5.92 14.39
C GLY A 19 15.61 -6.61 13.07
N LEU A 20 15.64 -7.94 13.11
CA LEU A 20 15.02 -8.88 12.17
C LEU A 20 14.32 -8.19 10.99
N GLN A 21 14.87 -8.35 9.78
CA GLN A 21 14.23 -7.95 8.53
C GLN A 21 13.01 -8.87 8.32
N GLY A 22 12.00 -8.66 9.16
CA GLY A 22 10.64 -9.12 8.93
C GLY A 22 10.11 -8.31 7.77
N ASP A 23 9.35 -8.99 6.93
CA ASP A 23 8.57 -8.39 5.85
C ASP A 23 7.83 -7.17 6.42
N GLU A 24 8.28 -5.97 6.06
CA GLU A 24 7.61 -4.74 6.47
C GLU A 24 6.25 -4.77 5.80
N THR A 25 5.19 -4.93 6.60
CA THR A 25 3.84 -5.03 6.04
C THR A 25 3.55 -3.74 5.27
N ALA A 26 3.24 -3.86 3.98
CA ALA A 26 2.93 -2.71 3.16
C ALA A 26 1.73 -1.96 3.76
N THR A 27 1.88 -0.64 3.93
CA THR A 27 0.83 0.24 4.45
C THR A 27 0.67 1.48 3.59
N GLN A 28 -0.51 2.10 3.67
CA GLN A 28 -0.83 3.35 3.02
C GLN A 28 -1.68 4.19 3.97
N ASP A 29 -1.19 5.37 4.34
CA ASP A 29 -1.97 6.31 5.15
C ASP A 29 -2.97 7.08 4.27
N VAL A 30 -4.16 7.27 4.83
CA VAL A 30 -5.27 8.02 4.24
C VAL A 30 -5.74 9.06 5.24
N TYR A 31 -5.70 10.32 4.82
CA TYR A 31 -6.22 11.44 5.57
C TYR A 31 -7.43 12.02 4.83
N LEU A 32 -8.52 12.23 5.55
CA LEU A 32 -9.71 12.89 5.05
C LEU A 32 -9.94 14.13 5.91
N ASP A 33 -9.82 15.30 5.29
CA ASP A 33 -10.21 16.59 5.85
C ASP A 33 -11.71 16.69 6.09
N HIS A 34 -12.12 17.80 6.71
CA HIS A 34 -13.51 18.23 6.75
C HIS A 34 -14.12 18.20 5.34
N ASP A 35 -15.37 17.76 5.23
CA ASP A 35 -16.14 17.66 3.98
C ASP A 35 -15.58 16.71 2.89
N LEU A 36 -14.43 16.04 3.11
CA LEU A 36 -13.92 15.04 2.18
C LEU A 36 -14.56 13.67 2.42
N LEU A 37 -15.36 13.24 1.44
CA LEU A 37 -16.10 11.97 1.53
C LEU A 37 -15.24 10.74 1.18
N PHE A 38 -14.14 10.90 0.43
CA PHE A 38 -13.30 9.79 0.00
C PHE A 38 -11.87 10.24 -0.32
N SER A 39 -10.96 9.27 -0.38
CA SER A 39 -9.62 9.41 -0.96
C SER A 39 -9.47 8.48 -2.18
N GLN A 40 -8.55 8.83 -3.07
CA GLN A 40 -8.25 8.08 -4.28
C GLN A 40 -6.87 7.43 -4.18
N LEU A 41 -6.82 6.13 -4.42
CA LEU A 41 -5.60 5.34 -4.47
C LEU A 41 -5.32 4.98 -5.92
N CYS A 42 -4.23 5.50 -6.47
CA CYS A 42 -3.74 5.05 -7.78
C CYS A 42 -3.09 3.68 -7.61
N ALA A 43 -3.52 2.71 -8.40
CA ALA A 43 -3.03 1.35 -8.34
C ALA A 43 -2.52 0.94 -9.71
N VAL A 44 -1.24 0.57 -9.75
CA VAL A 44 -0.59 0.05 -10.95
C VAL A 44 -0.01 -1.30 -10.59
N THR A 45 -0.39 -2.34 -11.32
CA THR A 45 0.04 -3.72 -11.08
C THR A 45 0.90 -4.21 -12.23
N TYR A 46 1.99 -4.90 -11.90
CA TYR A 46 2.94 -5.42 -12.86
C TYR A 46 3.18 -6.91 -12.63
N VAL A 47 3.37 -7.63 -13.72
CA VAL A 47 4.04 -8.93 -13.74
C VAL A 47 5.49 -8.66 -14.11
N VAL A 48 6.40 -9.05 -13.21
CA VAL A 48 7.84 -8.87 -13.41
C VAL A 48 8.52 -10.22 -13.45
N LYS A 49 9.53 -10.35 -14.29
CA LYS A 49 10.46 -11.48 -14.22
C LYS A 49 11.76 -11.01 -13.60
N GLU A 50 12.11 -11.58 -12.46
CA GLU A 50 13.37 -11.28 -11.79
C GLU A 50 14.56 -11.81 -12.58
N ALA A 51 15.63 -11.02 -12.61
CA ALA A 51 16.92 -11.46 -13.09
C ALA A 51 17.63 -12.29 -12.02
N SER A 52 18.73 -12.95 -12.40
CA SER A 52 19.61 -13.67 -11.45
C SER A 52 20.24 -12.74 -10.41
N ARG A 53 20.23 -11.43 -10.64
CA ARG A 53 20.72 -10.41 -9.71
C ARG A 53 19.53 -9.77 -8.97
N PRO A 54 19.51 -9.81 -7.62
CA PRO A 54 18.46 -9.16 -6.83
C PRO A 54 18.31 -7.67 -7.17
N GLY A 55 17.07 -7.20 -7.29
CA GLY A 55 16.73 -5.81 -7.64
C GLY A 55 16.81 -5.46 -9.13
N PHE A 56 16.99 -6.47 -10.00
CA PHE A 56 17.01 -6.31 -11.45
C PHE A 56 15.90 -7.18 -12.06
N TYR A 57 15.19 -6.65 -13.05
CA TYR A 57 14.15 -7.38 -13.78
C TYR A 57 14.51 -7.55 -15.26
N ILE A 58 14.14 -8.70 -15.82
CA ILE A 58 14.31 -9.07 -17.23
C ILE A 58 13.13 -8.52 -18.07
N SER A 59 11.94 -8.50 -17.48
CA SER A 59 10.71 -8.02 -18.10
C SER A 59 9.79 -7.40 -17.06
N GLN A 60 8.94 -6.48 -17.52
CA GLN A 60 7.90 -5.85 -16.73
C GLN A 60 6.70 -5.58 -17.64
N VAL A 61 5.60 -6.26 -17.36
CA VAL A 61 4.35 -6.12 -18.09
C VAL A 61 3.29 -5.58 -17.15
N ASN A 62 2.71 -4.44 -17.51
CA ASN A 62 1.58 -3.89 -16.77
C ASN A 62 0.34 -4.78 -16.95
N THR A 63 -0.32 -5.12 -15.85
CA THR A 63 -1.59 -5.85 -15.86
C THR A 63 -2.79 -4.94 -15.65
N CYS A 64 -2.60 -3.85 -14.92
CA CYS A 64 -3.63 -2.87 -14.62
C CYS A 64 -3.01 -1.51 -14.27
N ASP A 65 -3.70 -0.45 -14.65
CA ASP A 65 -3.50 0.92 -14.24
C ASP A 65 -4.89 1.53 -14.00
N GLY A 66 -5.16 1.95 -12.77
CA GLY A 66 -6.46 2.47 -12.40
C GLY A 66 -6.49 3.10 -11.02
N VAL A 67 -7.71 3.37 -10.55
CA VAL A 67 -7.94 4.11 -9.31
C VAL A 67 -9.01 3.44 -8.47
N ILE A 68 -8.73 3.27 -7.19
CA ILE A 68 -9.69 2.85 -6.17
C ILE A 68 -10.13 4.08 -5.38
N ARG A 69 -11.43 4.20 -5.10
CA ARG A 69 -11.97 5.18 -4.14
C ARG A 69 -12.24 4.50 -2.81
N VAL A 70 -11.65 5.03 -1.74
CA VAL A 70 -11.91 4.62 -0.36
C VAL A 70 -12.79 5.67 0.31
N TRP A 71 -14.01 5.30 0.64
CA TRP A 71 -15.02 6.22 1.18
C TRP A 71 -14.98 6.25 2.71
N ARG A 72 -15.28 7.42 3.28
CA ARG A 72 -15.32 7.66 4.73
C ARG A 72 -16.19 6.64 5.49
N PRO A 73 -17.44 6.33 5.06
CA PRO A 73 -18.26 5.33 5.74
C PRO A 73 -17.64 3.92 5.67
N TRP A 74 -17.04 3.56 4.53
CA TRP A 74 -16.38 2.26 4.34
C TRP A 74 -15.15 2.13 5.23
N LEU A 75 -14.33 3.19 5.34
CA LEU A 75 -13.16 3.22 6.22
C LEU A 75 -13.55 3.07 7.69
N ALA A 76 -14.58 3.79 8.13
CA ALA A 76 -15.10 3.70 9.49
C ALA A 76 -15.65 2.30 9.80
N GLU A 77 -16.44 1.72 8.87
CA GLU A 77 -16.96 0.36 9.00
C GLU A 77 -15.83 -0.67 9.16
N LYS A 78 -14.83 -0.64 8.25
CA LYS A 78 -13.69 -1.58 8.30
C LYS A 78 -12.82 -1.40 9.53
N ALA A 79 -12.61 -0.17 9.99
CA ALA A 79 -11.87 0.09 11.23
C ALA A 79 -12.54 -0.53 12.46
N ASN A 80 -13.88 -0.53 12.50
CA ASN A 80 -14.64 -1.13 13.60
C ASN A 80 -14.69 -2.66 13.54
N LEU A 81 -14.63 -3.25 12.34
CA LEU A 81 -14.73 -4.70 12.14
C LEU A 81 -13.47 -5.48 12.53
N ASN A 82 -12.32 -4.81 12.66
CA ASN A 82 -11.04 -5.46 12.99
C ASN A 82 -11.02 -6.21 14.33
N GLY A 83 -12.00 -5.98 15.22
CA GLY A 83 -12.09 -6.67 16.50
C GLY A 83 -12.85 -8.01 16.48
N ALA A 84 -13.54 -8.37 15.38
CA ALA A 84 -14.60 -9.39 15.43
C ALA A 84 -14.38 -10.64 14.56
N ASN A 85 -13.38 -10.69 13.68
CA ASN A 85 -13.32 -11.76 12.66
C ASN A 85 -11.90 -12.22 12.25
N GLU A 86 -11.00 -12.38 13.23
CA GLU A 86 -9.78 -13.17 13.04
C GLU A 86 -10.04 -14.61 13.47
N GLY A 87 -10.50 -15.48 12.57
CA GLY A 87 -10.71 -16.88 12.98
C GLY A 87 -11.13 -17.91 11.94
N LEU A 88 -11.58 -17.52 10.74
CA LEU A 88 -11.93 -18.52 9.75
C LEU A 88 -11.51 -18.06 8.36
N HIS A 89 -10.31 -18.49 7.95
CA HIS A 89 -9.96 -18.58 6.53
C HIS A 89 -10.96 -19.56 5.88
N SER A 90 -12.13 -19.04 5.50
CA SER A 90 -13.02 -19.73 4.58
C SER A 90 -12.21 -20.00 3.32
N LYS A 91 -12.20 -21.25 2.85
CA LYS A 91 -11.53 -21.63 1.59
C LYS A 91 -12.14 -20.93 0.36
N ILE A 92 -13.27 -20.26 0.53
CA ILE A 92 -13.94 -19.48 -0.50
C ILE A 92 -13.51 -18.02 -0.35
N VAL A 93 -12.87 -17.49 -1.40
CA VAL A 93 -12.55 -16.07 -1.50
C VAL A 93 -13.84 -15.28 -1.59
N ASP A 94 -14.07 -14.42 -0.60
CA ASP A 94 -15.21 -13.49 -0.58
C ASP A 94 -14.85 -12.24 -1.38
N PHE A 95 -15.29 -12.21 -2.64
CA PHE A 95 -14.99 -11.14 -3.60
C PHE A 95 -15.62 -9.79 -3.25
N ASP A 96 -16.58 -9.74 -2.32
CA ASP A 96 -17.20 -8.49 -1.87
C ASP A 96 -16.30 -7.71 -0.90
N LYS A 97 -15.25 -8.35 -0.37
CA LYS A 97 -14.23 -7.71 0.48
C LYS A 97 -13.14 -6.98 -0.31
N PHE A 98 -13.11 -7.12 -1.64
CA PHE A 98 -12.10 -6.52 -2.49
C PHE A 98 -12.56 -5.17 -3.05
N LEU A 99 -11.64 -4.21 -3.04
CA LEU A 99 -11.76 -2.98 -3.81
C LEU A 99 -11.14 -3.21 -5.19
N TRP A 100 -11.94 -3.04 -6.23
CA TRP A 100 -11.56 -3.31 -7.62
C TRP A 100 -10.94 -2.07 -8.27
N VAL A 101 -9.79 -2.27 -8.92
CA VAL A 101 -9.03 -1.20 -9.60
C VAL A 101 -9.67 -0.85 -10.95
N ASP A 102 -10.22 -1.87 -11.63
CA ASP A 102 -10.79 -1.74 -12.97
C ASP A 102 -12.26 -2.19 -13.02
N VAL A 103 -12.99 -1.67 -14.03
CA VAL A 103 -14.42 -1.96 -14.24
C VAL A 103 -14.66 -3.46 -14.51
N GLY A 104 -13.70 -4.14 -15.12
CA GLY A 104 -13.78 -5.56 -15.43
C GLY A 104 -13.57 -6.47 -14.23
N LYS A 105 -13.24 -5.91 -13.05
CA LYS A 105 -12.88 -6.68 -11.84
C LYS A 105 -11.78 -7.70 -12.15
N ASN A 106 -10.71 -7.21 -12.79
CA ASN A 106 -9.55 -8.02 -13.13
C ASN A 106 -8.46 -7.92 -12.06
N VAL A 107 -8.34 -6.77 -11.39
CA VAL A 107 -7.41 -6.56 -10.27
C VAL A 107 -8.17 -6.02 -9.07
N GLY A 108 -8.01 -6.70 -7.93
CA GLY A 108 -8.65 -6.34 -6.66
C GLY A 108 -7.65 -6.32 -5.51
N LEU A 109 -7.84 -5.36 -4.60
CA LEU A 109 -7.05 -5.20 -3.38
C LEU A 109 -7.94 -5.39 -2.14
N ARG A 110 -7.44 -6.13 -1.16
CA ARG A 110 -8.04 -6.24 0.17
C ARG A 110 -7.18 -5.53 1.19
N PHE A 111 -7.83 -4.74 2.03
CA PHE A 111 -7.18 -3.97 3.09
C PHE A 111 -7.78 -4.30 4.44
N ARG A 112 -6.91 -4.29 5.46
CA ARG A 112 -7.30 -4.05 6.84
C ARG A 112 -7.11 -2.59 7.16
N VAL A 113 -8.09 -1.98 7.81
CA VAL A 113 -8.14 -0.52 7.99
C VAL A 113 -7.96 -0.21 9.46
N VAL A 114 -6.87 0.41 9.87
CA VAL A 114 -6.64 0.80 11.26
C VAL A 114 -6.92 2.29 11.41
N LEU A 115 -7.59 2.69 12.50
CA LEU A 115 -7.77 4.11 12.78
C LEU A 115 -6.40 4.74 13.08
N GLY A 116 -6.07 5.81 12.36
CA GLY A 116 -4.82 6.53 12.53
C GLY A 116 -4.79 7.35 13.81
N PRO A 117 -3.63 7.91 14.19
CA PRO A 117 -3.52 8.79 15.33
C PRO A 117 -4.46 9.98 15.15
N ALA A 118 -5.36 10.20 16.12
CA ALA A 118 -6.21 11.38 16.12
C ALA A 118 -5.33 12.63 16.21
N GLU A 119 -5.45 13.55 15.24
CA GLU A 119 -4.83 14.86 15.35
C GLU A 119 -5.47 15.59 16.53
N ARG A 120 -4.66 15.87 17.56
CA ARG A 120 -5.09 16.50 18.81
C ARG A 120 -5.30 18.02 18.63
N LEU A 121 -6.12 18.42 17.67
CA LEU A 121 -6.54 19.81 17.52
C LEU A 121 -7.92 19.99 18.15
N PRO A 122 -8.18 21.08 18.87
CA PRO A 122 -9.51 21.33 19.43
C PRO A 122 -10.50 21.50 18.27
N LEU A 123 -11.35 20.48 18.09
CA LEU A 123 -12.36 20.44 17.03
C LEU A 123 -13.41 21.52 17.29
N LEU A 124 -13.39 22.58 16.49
CA LEU A 124 -14.52 23.49 16.34
C LEU A 124 -15.51 22.89 15.32
N SER A 125 -15.91 21.64 15.49
CA SER A 125 -16.89 21.01 14.60
C SER A 125 -18.30 21.45 15.02
N GLY A 126 -19.01 22.07 14.09
CA GLY A 126 -20.42 22.40 14.26
C GLY A 126 -21.32 21.17 14.19
N PRO A 127 -22.60 21.27 14.61
CA PRO A 127 -23.55 20.17 14.42
C PRO A 127 -23.70 19.86 12.92
N GLY A 128 -23.31 18.65 12.50
CA GLY A 128 -23.36 18.21 11.10
C GLY A 128 -22.06 18.34 10.31
N ASP A 129 -21.00 18.86 10.91
CA ASP A 129 -19.67 18.95 10.30
C ASP A 129 -18.89 17.62 10.46
N ASP A 130 -18.27 17.14 9.39
CA ASP A 130 -17.45 15.93 9.41
C ASP A 130 -16.05 16.26 9.95
N SER A 131 -15.70 15.71 11.12
CA SER A 131 -14.35 15.88 11.69
C SER A 131 -13.25 15.30 10.78
N PRO A 132 -12.02 15.84 10.77
CA PRO A 132 -10.89 15.20 10.10
C PRO A 132 -10.63 13.82 10.68
N VAL A 133 -10.29 12.88 9.82
CA VAL A 133 -9.97 11.49 10.21
C VAL A 133 -8.77 10.98 9.45
N SER A 134 -7.93 10.23 10.17
CA SER A 134 -6.79 9.51 9.62
C SER A 134 -7.03 8.00 9.74
N TYR A 135 -6.61 7.26 8.73
CA TYR A 135 -6.62 5.80 8.70
C TYR A 135 -5.31 5.29 8.11
N THR A 136 -4.86 4.12 8.57
CA THR A 136 -3.77 3.36 7.97
C THR A 136 -4.35 2.12 7.31
N LEU A 137 -4.21 2.03 5.99
CA LEU A 137 -4.58 0.85 5.20
C LEU A 137 -3.41 -0.13 5.18
N ILE A 138 -3.65 -1.34 5.64
CA ILE A 138 -2.70 -2.45 5.62
C ILE A 138 -3.08 -3.36 4.45
N TYR A 139 -2.16 -3.58 3.51
CA TYR A 139 -2.41 -4.46 2.37
C TYR A 139 -2.45 -5.92 2.85
N GLU A 140 -3.51 -6.66 2.52
CA GLU A 140 -3.66 -8.06 2.94
C GLU A 140 -3.64 -9.03 1.76
N GLU A 141 -4.35 -8.71 0.68
CA GLU A 141 -4.42 -9.57 -0.50
C GLU A 141 -4.49 -8.76 -1.80
N LEU A 142 -3.80 -9.26 -2.82
CA LEU A 142 -3.91 -8.85 -4.21
C LEU A 142 -4.49 -10.02 -5.00
N VAL A 143 -5.61 -9.78 -5.69
CA VAL A 143 -6.20 -10.74 -6.61
C VAL A 143 -6.05 -10.23 -8.03
N VAL A 144 -5.53 -11.09 -8.90
CA VAL A 144 -5.44 -10.85 -10.34
C VAL A 144 -6.17 -11.98 -11.05
N ARG A 145 -7.08 -11.63 -11.96
CA ARG A 145 -7.77 -12.62 -12.80
C ARG A 145 -6.75 -13.42 -13.59
N THR A 146 -6.90 -14.74 -13.59
CA THR A 146 -5.96 -15.67 -14.24
C THR A 146 -5.76 -15.37 -15.73
N THR A 147 -6.80 -14.93 -16.44
CA THR A 147 -6.69 -14.56 -17.87
C THR A 147 -5.79 -13.34 -18.06
N THR A 148 -5.90 -12.33 -17.19
CA THR A 148 -5.03 -11.14 -17.21
C THR A 148 -3.59 -11.52 -16.90
N LEU A 149 -3.39 -12.39 -15.90
CA LEU A 149 -2.07 -12.90 -15.55
C LEU A 149 -1.45 -13.70 -16.70
N LEU A 150 -2.22 -14.57 -17.36
CA LEU A 150 -1.76 -15.39 -18.48
C LEU A 150 -1.33 -14.52 -19.67
N MET A 151 -2.15 -13.54 -20.05
CA MET A 151 -1.79 -12.59 -21.13
C MET A 151 -0.52 -11.80 -20.79
N ALA A 152 -0.35 -11.39 -19.53
CA ALA A 152 0.83 -10.65 -19.11
C ALA A 152 2.10 -11.52 -19.11
N VAL A 153 1.99 -12.81 -18.75
CA VAL A 153 3.08 -13.77 -18.85
C VAL A 153 3.44 -14.03 -20.32
N GLU A 154 2.45 -14.19 -21.20
CA GLU A 154 2.71 -14.33 -22.64
C GLU A 154 3.46 -13.10 -23.19
N ALA A 155 2.95 -11.89 -22.91
CA ALA A 155 3.62 -10.65 -23.29
C ALA A 155 5.04 -10.53 -22.71
N SER A 156 5.28 -11.02 -21.48
CA SER A 156 6.60 -11.05 -20.87
C SER A 156 7.58 -11.90 -21.69
N THR A 157 7.15 -13.09 -22.14
CA THR A 157 8.04 -13.95 -22.94
C THR A 157 8.41 -13.33 -24.30
N VAL A 158 7.49 -12.56 -24.90
CA VAL A 158 7.75 -11.77 -26.12
C VAL A 158 8.74 -10.63 -25.83
N GLN A 159 8.60 -9.94 -24.70
CA GLN A 159 9.51 -8.87 -24.28
C GLN A 159 10.92 -9.40 -24.06
N GLU A 160 11.07 -10.59 -23.48
CA GLU A 160 12.36 -11.26 -23.26
C GLU A 160 13.04 -11.68 -24.58
N ALA A 161 12.27 -12.21 -25.53
CA ALA A 161 12.80 -12.69 -26.81
C ALA A 161 13.16 -11.55 -27.77
N SER A 162 12.62 -10.35 -27.55
CA SER A 162 12.88 -9.18 -28.37
C SER A 162 14.29 -8.63 -28.11
N PRO A 163 15.18 -8.57 -29.11
CA PRO A 163 16.56 -8.08 -28.94
C PRO A 163 16.66 -6.56 -28.68
N SER A 164 15.52 -5.86 -28.60
CA SER A 164 15.42 -4.40 -28.71
C SER A 164 15.86 -3.61 -27.47
N SER A 165 16.01 -4.17 -26.28
CA SER A 165 16.68 -3.46 -25.18
C SER A 165 16.87 -4.39 -24.00
N LYS A 166 18.12 -4.60 -23.57
CA LYS A 166 18.44 -5.06 -22.21
C LYS A 166 18.09 -3.92 -21.24
N ALA A 167 16.82 -3.57 -21.14
CA ALA A 167 16.33 -2.57 -20.21
C ALA A 167 16.44 -3.18 -18.81
N ILE A 168 17.56 -2.89 -18.16
CA ILE A 168 17.73 -3.16 -16.75
C ILE A 168 16.79 -2.22 -16.00
N ILE A 169 15.75 -2.79 -15.39
CA ILE A 169 14.85 -2.06 -14.51
C ILE A 169 15.41 -2.20 -13.10
N ILE A 170 15.74 -1.07 -12.48
CA ILE A 170 16.26 -0.99 -11.12
C ILE A 170 15.10 -0.55 -10.23
N SER A 171 14.67 -1.39 -9.29
CA SER A 171 13.80 -0.95 -8.20
C SER A 171 14.63 -0.19 -7.17
N GLN A 172 14.12 0.96 -6.71
CA GLN A 172 14.64 1.60 -5.50
C GLN A 172 14.12 0.78 -4.30
N ILE A 173 15.04 0.43 -3.40
CA ILE A 173 14.76 -0.23 -2.11
C ILE A 173 14.69 0.86 -1.06
#